data_AF-A0A6G0ZDU0-F1
#
_entry.id   AF-A0A6G0ZDU0-F1
#
_cell.length_a   1.000
_cell.length_b   1.000
_cell.length_c   1.000
_cell.angle_alpha   90.00
_cell.angle_beta   90.00
_cell.angle_gamma   90.00
#
_symmetry.space_group_name_H-M   'P 1'
#
loop_
_entity.id
_entity.type
_entity.pdbx_description
1 polymer ?
#
loop_
_entity_poly.entity_id
_entity_poly.type
_entity_poly.pdbx_seq_one_letter_code
_entity_poly.pdbx_strand_id
1 'polypeptide(L)'
;MANDKSWSLSHPNSLVCEAIHIALPIPYLPQSDVLDCFKDDLMAIKPIDDKIDKVFDYIFENYMTLDSRFLPKMWAECSSALSLTTNGCEAFHSKFNKEFNTTHPNIFKVIDILINIQSET
;
A
#
# COMPACT_ATOMS: atom_id res chain seq x y z
N MET A 1 -22.40 -5.34 29.02
CA MET A 1 -22.84 -4.29 28.08
C MET A 1 -21.77 -4.22 27.00
N ALA A 2 -22.09 -4.74 25.81
CA ALA A 2 -21.16 -4.83 24.70
C ALA A 2 -20.89 -3.42 24.14
N ASN A 3 -19.63 -3.01 24.08
CA ASN A 3 -19.26 -1.76 23.42
C ASN A 3 -19.33 -1.96 21.91
N ASP A 4 -20.28 -1.24 21.34
CA ASP A 4 -20.59 -1.15 19.93
C ASP A 4 -19.40 -0.55 19.14
N LYS A 5 -18.68 -1.40 18.40
CA LYS A 5 -17.63 -1.01 17.43
C LYS A 5 -18.23 -0.71 16.04
N SER A 6 -19.41 -0.12 15.97
CA SER A 6 -20.13 0.17 14.71
C SER A 6 -19.58 1.38 13.93
N TRP A 7 -18.71 2.23 14.50
CA TRP A 7 -18.36 3.51 13.87
C TRP A 7 -17.28 3.46 12.77
N SER A 8 -16.58 2.35 12.55
CA SER A 8 -15.42 2.32 11.65
C SER A 8 -15.69 1.84 10.22
N LEU A 9 -16.88 1.33 9.88
CA LEU A 9 -17.12 0.68 8.58
C LEU A 9 -17.82 1.54 7.51
N SER A 10 -18.15 2.81 7.77
CA SER A 10 -19.00 3.62 6.86
C SER A 10 -18.39 4.92 6.35
N HIS A 11 -17.10 5.18 6.57
CA HIS A 11 -16.44 6.38 6.08
C HIS A 11 -15.48 6.05 4.92
N PRO A 12 -15.60 6.72 3.75
CA PRO A 12 -14.70 6.51 2.60
C PRO A 12 -13.21 6.67 2.97
N ASN A 13 -12.92 7.54 3.94
CA ASN A 13 -11.57 7.74 4.47
C ASN A 13 -11.01 6.51 5.20
N SER A 14 -11.86 5.67 5.79
CA SER A 14 -11.44 4.44 6.46
C SER A 14 -10.93 3.42 5.44
N LEU A 15 -11.65 3.24 4.33
CA LEU A 15 -11.27 2.31 3.26
C LEU A 15 -9.98 2.72 2.56
N VAL A 16 -9.77 4.02 2.34
CA VAL A 16 -8.51 4.54 1.79
C VAL A 16 -7.34 4.26 2.74
N CYS A 17 -7.49 4.54 4.02
CA CYS A 17 -6.45 4.27 5.02
C CYS A 17 -6.13 2.78 5.16
N GLU A 18 -7.15 1.92 5.08
CA GLU A 18 -7.01 0.46 5.15
C GLU A 18 -6.32 -0.07 3.88
N ALA A 19 -6.68 0.43 2.70
CA ALA A 19 -6.03 0.08 1.44
C ALA A 19 -4.54 0.47 1.43
N ILE A 20 -4.19 1.64 1.98
CA ILE A 20 -2.78 2.04 2.13
C ILE A 20 -2.04 1.08 3.06
N HIS A 21 -2.64 0.69 4.19
CA HIS A 21 -2.04 -0.26 5.12
C HIS A 21 -1.76 -1.63 4.50
N ILE A 22 -2.65 -2.12 3.63
CA ILE A 22 -2.47 -3.41 2.93
C ILE A 22 -1.50 -3.28 1.76
N ALA A 23 -1.45 -2.14 1.07
CA ALA A 23 -0.57 -1.93 -0.07
C ALA A 23 0.92 -1.82 0.30
N LEU A 24 1.24 -1.18 1.42
CA LEU A 24 2.63 -0.99 1.89
C LEU A 24 3.45 -2.28 2.06
N PRO A 25 2.90 -3.38 2.63
CA PRO A 25 3.64 -4.63 2.81
C PRO A 25 3.77 -5.51 1.56
N ILE A 26 3.03 -5.25 0.47
CA ILE A 26 3.00 -6.14 -0.72
C ILE A 26 4.41 -6.44 -1.30
N PRO A 27 5.35 -5.47 -1.41
CA PRO A 27 6.71 -5.75 -1.88
C PRO A 27 7.53 -6.70 -0.99
N TYR A 28 7.11 -6.91 0.25
CA TYR A 28 7.79 -7.77 1.22
C TYR A 28 7.20 -9.19 1.25
N LEU A 29 6.11 -9.44 0.52
CA LEU A 29 5.52 -10.77 0.41
C LEU A 29 6.34 -11.70 -0.48
N PRO A 30 6.26 -13.01 -0.26
CA PRO A 30 6.72 -13.98 -1.25
C PRO A 30 6.04 -13.69 -2.59
N GLN A 31 6.78 -13.79 -3.70
CA GLN A 31 6.24 -13.57 -5.04
C GLN A 31 4.97 -14.40 -5.35
N SER A 32 4.80 -15.55 -4.69
CA SER A 32 3.62 -16.41 -4.81
C SER A 32 2.37 -15.79 -4.21
N ASP A 33 2.52 -14.97 -3.16
CA ASP A 33 1.43 -14.50 -2.32
C ASP A 33 0.99 -13.08 -2.71
N VAL A 34 1.80 -12.39 -3.51
CA VAL A 34 1.55 -11.03 -3.99
C VAL A 34 0.21 -10.92 -4.72
N LEU A 35 -0.07 -11.86 -5.64
CA LEU A 35 -1.28 -11.82 -6.46
C LEU A 35 -2.54 -12.06 -5.62
N ASP A 36 -2.45 -13.02 -4.69
CA ASP A 36 -3.56 -13.39 -3.82
C ASP A 36 -3.86 -12.24 -2.84
N CYS A 37 -2.84 -11.65 -2.21
CA CYS A 37 -3.02 -10.47 -1.34
C CYS A 37 -3.62 -9.27 -2.10
N PHE A 38 -3.19 -9.02 -3.35
CA PHE A 38 -3.77 -7.95 -4.16
C PHE A 38 -5.26 -8.18 -4.45
N LYS A 39 -5.65 -9.41 -4.82
CA LYS A 39 -7.04 -9.74 -5.19
C LYS A 39 -7.97 -9.91 -4.00
N ASP A 40 -7.50 -10.57 -2.95
CA ASP A 40 -8.35 -11.01 -1.85
C ASP A 40 -8.41 -9.95 -0.75
N ASP A 41 -7.29 -9.24 -0.50
CA ASP A 41 -7.24 -8.22 0.54
C ASP A 41 -7.44 -6.81 -0.02
N LEU A 42 -6.63 -6.40 -1.01
CA LEU A 42 -6.60 -5.00 -1.46
C LEU A 42 -7.83 -4.63 -2.30
N MET A 43 -8.26 -5.50 -3.22
CA MET A 43 -9.46 -5.26 -4.03
C MET A 43 -10.75 -5.32 -3.21
N ALA A 44 -10.79 -6.07 -2.10
CA ALA A 44 -11.97 -6.18 -1.24
C ALA A 44 -12.31 -4.87 -0.51
N ILE A 45 -11.29 -4.06 -0.19
CA ILE A 45 -11.43 -2.79 0.54
C ILE A 45 -11.23 -1.56 -0.35
N LYS A 46 -11.02 -1.75 -1.64
CA LYS A 46 -10.81 -0.67 -2.61
C LYS A 46 -12.03 0.26 -2.63
N PRO A 47 -11.84 1.59 -2.53
CA PRO A 47 -12.94 2.55 -2.71
C PRO A 47 -13.64 2.41 -4.07
N ILE A 48 -14.92 2.77 -4.10
CA ILE A 48 -15.72 2.82 -5.33
C ILE A 48 -15.46 4.17 -6.01
N ASP A 49 -14.58 4.17 -7.03
CA ASP A 49 -14.23 5.34 -7.83
C ASP A 49 -13.57 4.90 -9.16
N ASP A 50 -14.13 5.33 -10.29
CA ASP A 50 -13.66 4.96 -11.63
C ASP A 50 -12.18 5.30 -11.91
N LYS A 51 -11.63 6.33 -11.24
CA LYS A 51 -10.21 6.68 -11.39
C LYS A 51 -9.33 5.71 -10.60
N ILE A 52 -9.80 5.26 -9.43
CA ILE A 52 -9.12 4.25 -8.62
C ILE A 52 -9.13 2.91 -9.35
N ASP A 53 -10.24 2.56 -10.00
CA ASP A 53 -10.32 1.36 -10.85
C ASP A 53 -9.23 1.35 -11.91
N LYS A 54 -9.09 2.44 -12.68
CA LYS A 54 -8.04 2.56 -13.70
C LYS A 54 -6.62 2.42 -13.17
N VAL A 55 -6.36 2.91 -11.95
CA VAL A 55 -5.04 2.76 -11.32
C VAL A 55 -4.81 1.31 -10.94
N PHE A 56 -5.80 0.63 -10.37
CA PHE A 56 -5.70 -0.77 -9.97
C PHE A 56 -5.59 -1.70 -11.16
N ASP A 57 -6.35 -1.46 -12.23
CA ASP A 57 -6.23 -2.19 -13.50
C ASP A 57 -4.80 -2.06 -14.06
N TYR A 58 -4.26 -0.83 -14.08
CA TYR A 58 -2.88 -0.60 -14.52
C TYR A 58 -1.87 -1.37 -13.68
N ILE A 59 -2.00 -1.35 -12.35
CA ILE A 59 -1.12 -2.09 -11.44
C ILE A 59 -1.22 -3.59 -11.71
N PHE A 60 -2.45 -4.10 -11.82
CA PHE A 60 -2.71 -5.52 -12.08
C PHE A 60 -2.03 -5.98 -13.38
N GLU A 61 -2.26 -5.26 -14.48
CA GLU A 61 -1.71 -5.60 -15.79
C GLU A 61 -0.18 -5.47 -15.84
N ASN A 62 0.39 -4.44 -15.21
CA ASN A 62 1.82 -4.12 -15.38
C ASN A 62 2.73 -4.73 -14.31
N TYR A 63 2.20 -5.16 -13.17
CA TYR A 63 3.02 -5.60 -12.03
C TYR A 63 2.63 -6.95 -11.41
N MET A 64 1.38 -7.42 -11.55
CA MET A 64 0.88 -8.54 -10.73
C MET A 64 0.83 -9.90 -11.45
N THR A 65 0.73 -9.91 -12.78
CA THR A 65 0.59 -11.16 -13.55
C THR A 65 1.93 -11.73 -13.99
N LEU A 66 1.94 -13.01 -14.41
CA LEU A 66 3.13 -13.67 -14.94
C LEU A 66 3.57 -13.14 -16.31
N ASP A 67 2.71 -12.37 -16.99
CA ASP A 67 2.99 -11.72 -18.26
C ASP A 67 3.19 -10.20 -18.10
N SER A 68 3.23 -9.72 -16.86
CA SER A 68 3.39 -8.31 -16.54
C SER A 68 4.77 -7.78 -16.95
N ARG A 69 4.80 -6.53 -17.40
CA ARG A 69 6.04 -5.83 -17.79
C ARG A 69 7.07 -5.81 -16.65
N PHE A 70 6.60 -5.69 -15.40
CA PHE A 70 7.41 -5.68 -14.19
C PHE A 70 6.99 -6.82 -13.28
N LEU A 71 7.51 -8.02 -13.56
CA LEU A 71 7.16 -9.25 -12.87
C LEU A 71 7.36 -9.12 -11.35
N PRO A 72 6.50 -9.73 -10.51
CA PRO A 72 6.67 -9.76 -9.05
C PRO A 72 8.08 -10.17 -8.62
N LYS A 73 8.70 -11.15 -9.28
CA LYS A 73 10.08 -11.58 -9.00
C LYS A 73 11.15 -10.47 -9.07
N MET A 74 10.85 -9.33 -9.69
CA MET A 74 11.76 -8.19 -9.82
C MET A 74 11.69 -7.24 -8.62
N TRP A 75 10.59 -7.24 -7.87
CA TRP A 75 10.31 -6.21 -6.86
C TRP A 75 9.74 -6.77 -5.56
N ALA A 76 9.07 -7.92 -5.60
CA ALA A 76 8.57 -8.64 -4.45
C ALA A 76 9.65 -9.62 -3.98
N GLU A 77 10.19 -9.37 -2.79
CA GLU A 77 11.23 -10.20 -2.22
C GLU A 77 10.92 -10.47 -0.75
N CYS A 78 10.51 -11.69 -0.43
CA CYS A 78 10.53 -12.20 0.94
C CYS A 78 11.96 -12.65 1.29
N SER A 79 12.91 -11.72 1.21
CA SER A 79 14.29 -12.00 1.55
C SER A 79 14.55 -11.65 3.00
N SER A 80 15.03 -12.64 3.76
CA SER A 80 15.58 -12.41 5.08
C SER A 80 16.81 -11.49 5.05
N ALA A 81 17.36 -11.10 3.89
CA ALA A 81 18.39 -10.06 3.80
C ALA A 81 17.81 -8.64 3.99
N LEU A 82 16.50 -8.43 3.80
CA LEU A 82 15.80 -7.22 4.25
C LEU A 82 15.66 -7.13 5.78
N SER A 83 16.05 -8.19 6.52
CA SER A 83 16.18 -8.13 7.99
C SER A 83 17.30 -7.18 8.47
N LEU A 84 18.06 -6.58 7.55
CA LEU A 84 18.97 -5.46 7.78
C LEU A 84 18.36 -4.24 7.06
N THR A 85 17.51 -3.41 7.64
CA THR A 85 17.48 -2.90 9.01
C THR A 85 16.03 -2.60 9.40
N THR A 86 15.60 -3.00 10.59
CA THR A 86 14.34 -2.55 11.20
C THR A 86 14.21 -1.01 11.15
N ASN A 87 15.35 -0.32 11.13
CA ASN A 87 15.47 1.13 10.97
C ASN A 87 14.88 1.67 9.65
N GLY A 88 14.88 0.91 8.54
CA GLY A 88 14.35 1.38 7.25
C GLY A 88 12.83 1.49 7.24
N CYS A 89 12.12 0.41 7.60
CA CYS A 89 10.66 0.42 7.70
C CYS A 89 10.17 1.32 8.84
N GLU A 90 10.85 1.32 10.00
CA GLU A 90 10.50 2.21 11.11
C GLU A 90 10.76 3.69 10.75
N ALA A 91 11.85 4.01 10.04
CA ALA A 91 12.10 5.37 9.56
C ALA A 91 11.10 5.79 8.48
N PHE A 92 10.75 4.89 7.56
CA PHE A 92 9.69 5.13 6.57
C PHE A 92 8.36 5.40 7.28
N HIS A 93 7.91 4.54 8.20
CA HIS A 93 6.67 4.73 8.95
C HIS A 93 6.70 5.98 9.83
N SER A 94 7.81 6.27 10.49
CA SER A 94 7.98 7.47 11.32
C SER A 94 7.88 8.75 10.49
N LYS A 95 8.57 8.78 9.34
CA LYS A 95 8.59 9.94 8.45
C LYS A 95 7.27 10.09 7.70
N PHE A 96 6.68 8.99 7.24
CA PHE A 96 5.36 8.96 6.62
C PHE A 96 4.29 9.46 7.60
N ASN A 97 4.23 8.95 8.84
CA ASN A 97 3.27 9.44 9.84
C ASN A 97 3.52 10.91 10.23
N LYS A 98 4.77 11.38 10.22
CA LYS A 98 5.10 12.78 10.53
C LYS A 98 4.64 13.77 9.45
N GLU A 99 4.64 13.38 8.18
CA GLU A 99 4.28 14.30 7.08
C GLU A 99 2.77 14.35 6.82
N PHE A 100 2.03 13.32 7.26
CA PHE A 100 0.58 13.18 7.04
C PHE A 100 -0.26 13.64 8.25
N ASN A 101 0.00 14.85 8.76
CA ASN A 101 -0.75 15.45 9.88
C ASN A 101 -2.09 16.08 9.48
N THR A 102 -2.53 15.90 8.24
CA THR A 102 -3.77 16.50 7.72
C THR A 102 -4.77 15.41 7.41
N THR A 103 -6.03 15.59 7.81
CA THR A 103 -7.11 14.63 7.58
C THR A 103 -7.30 14.27 6.09
N HIS A 104 -6.94 15.18 5.17
CA HIS A 104 -7.01 14.97 3.72
C HIS A 104 -5.75 15.50 3.02
N PRO A 105 -4.63 14.75 3.02
CA PRO A 105 -3.44 15.15 2.29
C PRO A 105 -3.72 15.08 0.79
N ASN A 106 -3.35 16.14 0.07
CA ASN A 106 -3.45 16.18 -1.38
C ASN A 106 -2.58 15.06 -2.01
N ILE A 107 -3.11 14.31 -2.98
CA ILE A 107 -2.40 13.17 -3.61
C ILE A 107 -1.05 13.56 -4.24
N PHE A 108 -0.90 14.78 -4.77
CA PHE A 108 0.38 15.27 -5.26
C PHE A 108 1.37 15.49 -4.13
N LYS A 109 0.90 15.97 -2.97
CA LYS A 109 1.72 16.09 -1.76
C LYS A 109 2.14 14.71 -1.23
N VAL A 110 1.26 13.70 -1.32
CA VAL A 110 1.58 12.30 -1.00
C VAL A 110 2.71 11.79 -1.89
N ILE A 111 2.59 12.01 -3.20
CA ILE A 111 3.61 11.59 -4.18
C ILE A 111 4.94 12.30 -3.93
N ASP A 112 4.94 13.63 -3.70
CA ASP A 112 6.16 14.40 -3.40
C ASP A 112 6.86 13.88 -2.13
N ILE A 113 6.09 13.58 -1.07
CA ILE A 113 6.64 13.02 0.17
C ILE A 113 7.27 11.65 -0.10
N LEU A 114 6.60 10.78 -0.86
CA LEU A 114 7.12 9.46 -1.20
C LEU A 114 8.42 9.56 -2.02
N ILE A 115 8.47 10.45 -3.01
CA ILE A 115 9.68 10.71 -3.82
C ILE A 115 10.82 11.23 -2.93
N ASN A 116 10.52 12.14 -2.01
CA ASN A 116 11.52 12.71 -1.12
C ASN A 116 12.06 11.66 -0.12
N ILE A 117 11.20 10.79 0.41
CA ILE A 117 11.62 9.68 1.28
C ILE A 117 12.52 8.70 0.51
N GLN A 118 12.21 8.40 -0.75
CA GLN A 118 13.01 7.51 -1.59
C GLN A 118 14.36 8.12 -2.02
N SER A 119 14.41 9.46 -2.16
CA SER A 119 15.62 10.19 -2.59
C SER A 119 16.66 10.40 -1.48
N GLU A 120 16.31 10.12 -0.22
CA GLU A 120 17.22 10.23 0.94
C GLU A 120 18.01 8.93 1.22
N THR A 121 18.13 8.06 0.22
CA THR A 121 18.94 6.82 0.26
C THR A 121 20.32 7.07 -0.34
#